data_AF-W5THS9-F1
#
_entry.id   AF-W5THS9-F1
#
_cell.length_a   1.000
_cell.length_b   1.000
_cell.length_c   1.000
_cell.angle_alpha   90.00
_cell.angle_beta   90.00
_cell.angle_gamma   90.00
#
_symmetry.space_group_name_H-M   'P 1'
#
loop_
_entity.id
_entity.type
_entity.pdbx_description
1 polymer ?
#
loop_
_entity_poly.entity_id
_entity_poly.type
_entity_poly.pdbx_seq_one_letter_code
_entity_poly.pdbx_strand_id
1 'polypeptide(L)'
;MDVSSDGVSDDDGSTRPRLRPSALGDLHAFAEHVCARLQAEIPAYRGIASASLVPSTAAAIDRLITATAEDRPLDERELAQFHGYGALRAELGVPLDAMMHGWQIVVREAIERIGTSGYWADRPGADLTAMLGTLLGVSDAATVAYSSGHHEAEAQITRRLDTRRDDAVRALAQGTLPVAEVRKRAQYIGLRLDSTYTAFRAITPEPERTEWDLRQLPGCRPPLGVVAILDGDVVGICDPHAGPGAAAGVFLGIGTECQLEQVPHSLHLAGRAAETARLFGRPGRHTLADLGVLPAVVGDSEVGDTLVARYITPIDEAEAAAVLPTVDAYLAAGLNASETGQRLFLHHNTVRYRLSRFEELTGVSLKDPHVAQQVWWALRYRELESGPRDSGAGSAR
;
A
#
# COMPACT_ATOMS: atom_id res chain seq x y z
N MET A 1 70.87 61.14 -23.88
CA MET A 1 70.13 60.68 -22.69
C MET A 1 68.66 60.76 -23.03
N ASP A 2 67.87 59.72 -23.03
CA ASP A 2 68.07 58.30 -23.30
C ASP A 2 66.64 57.80 -23.56
N VAL A 3 66.49 57.04 -24.64
CA VAL A 3 65.49 55.97 -24.89
C VAL A 3 64.00 56.21 -24.54
N SER A 4 63.25 56.48 -25.60
CA SER A 4 62.03 55.78 -26.08
C SER A 4 60.99 55.19 -25.11
N SER A 5 59.78 55.75 -25.22
CA SER A 5 58.51 55.07 -25.56
C SER A 5 58.58 53.54 -25.78
N ASP A 6 57.76 52.77 -25.03
CA ASP A 6 56.65 52.00 -25.61
C ASP A 6 55.95 51.09 -24.57
N GLY A 7 54.61 51.20 -24.53
CA GLY A 7 53.72 50.06 -24.40
C GLY A 7 53.50 49.43 -23.02
N VAL A 8 52.79 50.12 -22.12
CA VAL A 8 51.88 49.40 -21.20
C VAL A 8 50.59 49.18 -21.97
N SER A 9 50.43 47.95 -22.46
CA SER A 9 49.18 47.44 -23.03
C SER A 9 48.13 47.41 -21.91
N ASP A 10 47.17 48.33 -21.97
CA ASP A 10 45.84 48.10 -21.40
C ASP A 10 45.21 46.96 -22.19
N ASP A 11 45.46 45.72 -21.77
CA ASP A 11 44.69 44.56 -22.19
C ASP A 11 43.35 44.61 -21.45
N ASP A 12 42.39 45.24 -22.13
CA ASP A 12 40.98 45.32 -21.81
C ASP A 12 40.43 43.91 -21.51
N GLY A 13 40.09 43.67 -20.24
CA GLY A 13 39.55 42.42 -19.75
C GLY A 13 38.23 42.08 -20.44
N SER A 14 38.35 41.35 -21.56
CA SER A 14 37.31 40.68 -22.35
C SER A 14 36.07 40.33 -21.52
N THR A 15 35.09 41.22 -21.51
CA THR A 15 33.76 40.92 -20.97
C THR A 15 33.06 40.03 -22.00
N ARG A 16 32.99 38.72 -21.74
CA ARG A 16 32.25 37.78 -22.60
C ARG A 16 30.85 38.34 -22.87
N PRO A 17 30.37 38.35 -24.13
CA PRO A 17 29.07 38.91 -24.45
C PRO A 17 27.96 38.10 -23.76
N ARG A 18 27.17 38.80 -22.94
CA ARG A 18 26.05 38.22 -22.19
C ARG A 18 24.78 38.09 -23.06
N LEU A 19 23.91 37.15 -22.70
CA LEU A 19 22.59 37.02 -23.30
C LEU A 19 21.80 38.28 -22.96
N ARG A 20 21.20 38.92 -23.96
CA ARG A 20 20.21 39.97 -23.68
C ARG A 20 18.85 39.30 -23.45
N PRO A 21 18.05 39.72 -22.46
CA PRO A 21 16.68 39.21 -22.30
C PRO A 21 15.83 39.31 -23.58
N SER A 22 16.14 40.28 -24.45
CA SER A 22 15.51 40.45 -25.76
C SER A 22 15.88 39.38 -26.81
N ALA A 23 16.83 38.48 -26.53
CA ALA A 23 17.30 37.47 -27.49
C ALA A 23 16.21 36.44 -27.86
N LEU A 24 15.23 36.23 -26.99
CA LEU A 24 14.04 35.43 -27.29
C LEU A 24 12.85 36.26 -27.79
N GLY A 25 12.98 37.59 -27.91
CA GLY A 25 11.85 38.47 -28.24
C GLY A 25 10.79 38.50 -27.13
N ASP A 26 9.52 38.49 -27.50
CA ASP A 26 8.41 38.40 -26.56
C ASP A 26 8.33 36.99 -25.93
N LEU A 27 8.68 36.90 -24.64
CA LEU A 27 8.68 35.67 -23.86
C LEU A 27 7.29 35.05 -23.73
N HIS A 28 6.23 35.86 -23.70
CA HIS A 28 4.87 35.36 -23.61
C HIS A 28 4.47 34.69 -24.91
N ALA A 29 4.70 35.36 -26.04
CA ALA A 29 4.46 34.79 -27.37
C ALA A 29 5.30 33.53 -27.62
N PHE A 30 6.54 33.50 -27.11
CA PHE A 30 7.36 32.29 -27.18
C PHE A 30 6.78 31.13 -26.35
N ALA A 31 6.32 31.41 -25.12
CA ALA A 31 5.68 30.41 -24.29
C ALA A 31 4.38 29.88 -24.92
N GLU A 32 3.57 30.74 -25.53
CA GLU A 32 2.39 30.33 -26.30
C GLU A 32 2.76 29.40 -27.46
N HIS A 33 3.78 29.77 -28.24
CA HIS A 33 4.28 28.95 -29.34
C HIS A 33 4.73 27.56 -28.87
N VAL A 34 5.56 27.50 -27.83
CA VAL A 34 6.04 26.22 -27.29
C VAL A 34 4.89 25.40 -26.72
N CYS A 35 3.97 26.01 -25.95
CA CYS A 35 2.80 25.32 -25.42
C CYS A 35 1.90 24.73 -26.54
N ALA A 36 1.68 25.45 -27.63
CA ALA A 36 0.93 24.94 -28.78
C ALA A 36 1.62 23.71 -29.40
N ARG A 37 2.95 23.71 -29.47
CA ARG A 37 3.73 22.56 -29.91
C ARG A 37 3.65 21.38 -28.96
N LEU A 38 3.76 21.61 -27.64
CA LEU A 38 3.59 20.56 -26.63
C LEU A 38 2.22 19.87 -26.80
N GLN A 39 1.16 20.64 -27.00
CA GLN A 39 -0.19 20.12 -27.24
C GLN A 39 -0.30 19.35 -28.56
N ALA A 40 0.38 19.77 -29.62
CA ALA A 40 0.36 19.07 -30.90
C ALA A 40 1.15 17.74 -30.84
N GLU A 41 2.36 17.79 -30.28
CA GLU A 41 3.36 16.72 -30.34
C GLU A 41 3.19 15.68 -29.21
N ILE A 42 2.75 16.09 -28.01
CA ILE A 42 2.72 15.23 -26.82
C ILE A 42 1.27 14.91 -26.42
N PRO A 43 0.81 13.64 -26.53
CA PRO A 43 -0.57 13.27 -26.21
C PRO A 43 -1.06 13.71 -24.82
N ALA A 44 -0.19 13.65 -23.81
CA ALA A 44 -0.50 14.04 -22.43
C ALA A 44 -0.88 15.53 -22.28
N TYR A 45 -0.49 16.40 -23.21
CA TYR A 45 -0.77 17.84 -23.14
C TYR A 45 -2.04 18.26 -23.91
N ARG A 46 -2.57 17.45 -24.83
CA ARG A 46 -3.68 17.80 -25.73
C ARG A 46 -4.95 18.31 -25.02
N GLY A 47 -5.25 17.76 -23.85
CA GLY A 47 -6.45 18.08 -23.07
C GLY A 47 -6.27 19.25 -22.09
N ILE A 48 -5.06 19.80 -21.95
CA ILE A 48 -4.77 20.82 -20.95
C ILE A 48 -4.97 22.20 -21.57
N ALA A 49 -5.78 23.05 -20.93
CA ALA A 49 -6.03 24.40 -21.39
C ALA A 49 -4.74 25.24 -21.42
N SER A 50 -4.52 26.02 -22.48
CA SER A 50 -3.33 26.86 -22.62
C SER A 50 -3.20 27.88 -21.47
N ALA A 51 -4.33 28.36 -20.92
CA ALA A 51 -4.35 29.22 -19.73
C ALA A 51 -3.69 28.59 -18.49
N SER A 52 -3.63 27.24 -18.41
CA SER A 52 -2.97 26.49 -17.33
C SER A 52 -1.50 26.17 -17.63
N LEU A 53 -1.06 26.31 -18.88
CA LEU A 53 0.30 25.99 -19.31
C LEU A 53 1.17 27.23 -19.47
N VAL A 54 0.68 28.24 -20.21
CA VAL A 54 1.45 29.40 -20.67
C VAL A 54 2.07 30.21 -19.54
N PRO A 55 1.36 30.56 -18.44
CA PRO A 55 1.95 31.37 -17.38
C PRO A 55 3.18 30.73 -16.71
N SER A 56 3.11 29.43 -16.40
CA SER A 56 4.23 28.72 -15.78
C SER A 56 5.37 28.46 -16.76
N THR A 57 5.07 28.20 -18.03
CA THR A 57 6.08 28.06 -19.09
C THR A 57 6.82 29.38 -19.32
N ALA A 58 6.11 30.50 -19.44
CA ALA A 58 6.71 31.83 -19.62
C ALA A 58 7.63 32.18 -18.45
N ALA A 59 7.16 31.97 -17.21
CA ALA A 59 7.94 32.24 -16.02
C ALA A 59 9.15 31.29 -15.84
N ALA A 60 9.08 30.05 -16.33
CA ALA A 60 10.22 29.14 -16.37
C ALA A 60 11.29 29.61 -17.35
N ILE A 61 10.87 29.99 -18.57
CA ILE A 61 11.78 30.49 -19.61
C ILE A 61 12.45 31.79 -19.16
N ASP A 62 11.68 32.75 -18.63
CA ASP A 62 12.20 34.04 -18.14
C ASP A 62 13.34 33.87 -17.13
N ARG A 63 13.20 32.91 -16.21
CA ARG A 63 14.24 32.63 -15.21
C ARG A 63 15.48 31.97 -15.78
N LEU A 64 15.32 30.98 -16.67
CA LEU A 64 16.46 30.38 -17.36
C LEU A 64 17.27 31.47 -18.07
N ILE A 65 16.57 32.36 -18.79
CA ILE A 65 17.20 33.42 -19.57
C ILE A 65 17.83 34.48 -18.69
N THR A 66 17.18 34.87 -17.59
CA THR A 66 17.72 35.84 -16.63
C THR A 66 18.99 35.32 -15.97
N ALA A 67 18.97 34.10 -15.42
CA ALA A 67 20.14 33.50 -14.78
C ALA A 67 21.30 33.30 -15.78
N THR A 68 20.98 32.89 -17.01
CA THR A 68 21.97 32.76 -18.10
C THR A 68 22.55 34.13 -18.50
N ALA A 69 21.73 35.16 -18.62
CA ALA A 69 22.15 36.53 -18.93
C ALA A 69 23.06 37.12 -17.84
N GLU A 70 22.80 36.78 -16.59
CA GLU A 70 23.58 37.22 -15.43
C GLU A 70 24.84 36.37 -15.19
N ASP A 71 24.99 35.26 -15.92
CA ASP A 71 26.07 34.28 -15.78
C ASP A 71 26.21 33.76 -14.34
N ARG A 72 25.06 33.40 -13.74
CA ARG A 72 24.99 32.89 -12.37
C ARG A 72 24.15 31.62 -12.30
N PRO A 73 24.36 30.77 -11.28
CA PRO A 73 23.46 29.67 -10.99
C PRO A 73 22.08 30.18 -10.55
N LEU A 74 21.09 29.29 -10.62
CA LEU A 74 19.77 29.51 -10.02
C LEU A 74 19.90 29.55 -8.49
N ASP A 75 19.25 30.51 -7.87
CA ASP A 75 19.18 30.59 -6.41
C ASP A 75 18.15 29.60 -5.83
N GLU A 76 18.13 29.46 -4.50
CA GLU A 76 17.19 28.55 -3.81
C GLU A 76 15.73 28.86 -4.11
N ARG A 77 15.37 30.13 -4.30
CA ARG A 77 14.00 30.56 -4.58
C ARG A 77 13.60 30.19 -6.00
N GLU A 78 14.48 30.39 -6.96
CA GLU A 78 14.27 30.02 -8.37
C GLU A 78 14.15 28.49 -8.50
N LEU A 79 15.03 27.73 -7.83
CA LEU A 79 14.94 26.26 -7.76
C LEU A 79 13.63 25.79 -7.13
N ALA A 80 13.20 26.39 -6.01
CA ALA A 80 11.92 26.07 -5.38
C ALA A 80 10.72 26.33 -6.31
N GLN A 81 10.81 27.33 -7.18
CA GLN A 81 9.75 27.59 -8.15
C GLN A 81 9.77 26.59 -9.32
N PHE A 82 10.94 26.15 -9.80
CA PHE A 82 11.02 25.03 -10.75
C PHE A 82 10.44 23.75 -10.16
N HIS A 83 10.71 23.48 -8.88
CA HIS A 83 10.05 22.42 -8.14
C HIS A 83 8.51 22.59 -8.14
N GLY A 84 8.01 23.81 -7.88
CA GLY A 84 6.58 24.11 -7.97
C GLY A 84 5.97 23.89 -9.36
N TYR A 85 6.72 24.16 -10.43
CA TYR A 85 6.24 23.88 -11.79
C TYR A 85 6.11 22.38 -12.06
N GLY A 86 7.06 21.57 -11.56
CA GLY A 86 7.00 20.12 -11.66
C GLY A 86 5.78 19.55 -10.96
N ALA A 87 5.52 20.05 -9.75
CA ALA A 87 4.34 19.69 -8.97
C ALA A 87 3.04 20.01 -9.72
N LEU A 88 2.94 21.20 -10.33
CA LEU A 88 1.77 21.59 -11.13
C LEU A 88 1.52 20.63 -12.31
N ARG A 89 2.56 20.09 -12.95
CA ARG A 89 2.41 19.11 -14.04
C ARG A 89 1.91 17.76 -13.53
N ALA A 90 2.39 17.31 -12.37
CA ALA A 90 1.87 16.11 -11.72
C ALA A 90 0.37 16.26 -11.36
N GLU A 91 -0.02 17.42 -10.81
CA GLU A 91 -1.42 17.73 -10.48
C GLU A 91 -2.35 17.76 -11.71
N LEU A 92 -1.82 18.15 -12.88
CA LEU A 92 -2.53 18.10 -14.15
C LEU A 92 -2.54 16.69 -14.80
N GLY A 93 -1.93 15.69 -14.14
CA GLY A 93 -1.89 14.31 -14.63
C GLY A 93 -0.90 14.08 -15.78
N VAL A 94 0.10 14.96 -15.96
CA VAL A 94 1.14 14.77 -16.97
C VAL A 94 2.19 13.78 -16.45
N PRO A 95 2.43 12.65 -17.13
CA PRO A 95 3.49 11.71 -16.76
C PRO A 95 4.89 12.34 -16.82
N LEU A 96 5.81 11.89 -15.96
CA LEU A 96 7.17 12.45 -15.88
C LEU A 96 7.90 12.42 -17.24
N ASP A 97 7.83 11.30 -17.96
CA ASP A 97 8.49 11.14 -19.26
C ASP A 97 7.94 12.14 -20.30
N ALA A 98 6.62 12.35 -20.32
CA ALA A 98 5.99 13.37 -21.15
C ALA A 98 6.37 14.80 -20.72
N MET A 99 6.49 15.05 -19.41
CA MET A 99 6.98 16.32 -18.88
C MET A 99 8.42 16.61 -19.32
N MET A 100 9.30 15.60 -19.23
CA MET A 100 10.70 15.71 -19.63
C MET A 100 10.87 15.87 -21.15
N HIS A 101 10.03 15.20 -21.95
CA HIS A 101 9.96 15.46 -23.40
C HIS A 101 9.60 16.92 -23.67
N GLY A 102 8.61 17.46 -22.96
CA GLY A 102 8.22 18.87 -23.11
C GLY A 102 9.33 19.85 -22.73
N TRP A 103 10.07 19.56 -21.66
CA TRP A 103 11.26 20.33 -21.27
C TRP A 103 12.33 20.35 -22.39
N GLN A 104 12.60 19.19 -23.00
CA GLN A 104 13.56 19.08 -24.10
C GLN A 104 13.13 19.90 -25.34
N ILE A 105 11.82 19.96 -25.64
CA ILE A 105 11.30 20.83 -26.69
C ILE A 105 11.58 22.29 -26.33
N VAL A 106 11.20 22.75 -25.13
CA VAL A 106 11.41 24.14 -24.68
C VAL A 106 12.88 24.56 -24.80
N VAL A 107 13.81 23.73 -24.31
CA VAL A 107 15.25 24.02 -24.36
C VAL A 107 15.77 24.07 -25.79
N ARG A 108 15.37 23.11 -26.65
CA ARG A 108 15.78 23.08 -28.06
C ARG A 108 15.31 24.33 -28.80
N GLU A 109 14.04 24.73 -28.60
CA GLU A 109 13.47 25.93 -29.19
C GLU A 109 14.19 27.19 -28.73
N ALA A 110 14.55 27.27 -27.45
CA ALA A 110 15.31 28.39 -26.92
C ALA A 110 16.70 28.46 -27.57
N ILE A 111 17.40 27.34 -27.70
CA ILE A 111 18.72 27.25 -28.35
C ILE A 111 18.63 27.68 -29.83
N GLU A 112 17.66 27.15 -30.58
CA GLU A 112 17.46 27.47 -32.00
C GLU A 112 17.17 28.96 -32.19
N ARG A 113 16.28 29.51 -31.37
CA ARG A 113 15.91 30.93 -31.44
C ARG A 113 17.06 31.86 -31.06
N ILE A 114 17.85 31.50 -30.04
CA ILE A 114 19.06 32.26 -29.67
C ILE A 114 20.06 32.21 -30.83
N GLY A 115 20.39 31.01 -31.31
CA GLY A 115 21.41 30.81 -32.34
C GLY A 115 21.09 31.44 -33.70
N THR A 116 19.81 31.60 -34.03
CA THR A 116 19.35 32.23 -35.27
C THR A 116 19.07 33.73 -35.13
N SER A 117 19.22 34.30 -33.93
CA SER A 117 18.98 35.73 -33.72
C SER A 117 20.05 36.58 -34.40
N GLY A 118 19.63 37.74 -34.95
CA GLY A 118 20.56 38.70 -35.57
C GLY A 118 21.63 39.24 -34.60
N TYR A 119 21.45 39.06 -33.30
CA TYR A 119 22.46 39.38 -32.30
C TYR A 119 23.72 38.54 -32.47
N TRP A 120 23.62 37.25 -32.77
CA TRP A 120 24.81 36.39 -32.89
C TRP A 120 25.42 36.36 -34.30
N ALA A 121 24.76 36.97 -35.29
CA ALA A 121 25.19 36.95 -36.70
C ALA A 121 26.62 37.50 -36.91
N ASP A 122 26.98 38.57 -36.20
CA ASP A 122 28.27 39.26 -36.35
C ASP A 122 29.27 38.95 -35.22
N ARG A 123 28.98 37.95 -34.36
CA ARG A 123 29.79 37.61 -33.18
C ARG A 123 30.60 36.32 -33.37
N PRO A 124 31.75 36.16 -32.69
CA PRO A 124 32.51 34.92 -32.73
C PRO A 124 31.68 33.70 -32.28
N GLY A 125 31.77 32.59 -33.02
CA GLY A 125 31.03 31.37 -32.67
C GLY A 125 31.43 30.76 -31.31
N ALA A 126 32.64 31.05 -30.83
CA ALA A 126 33.10 30.66 -29.50
C ALA A 126 32.25 31.31 -28.38
N ASP A 127 31.78 32.54 -28.59
CA ASP A 127 30.96 33.26 -27.61
C ASP A 127 29.55 32.67 -27.53
N LEU A 128 28.94 32.34 -28.68
CA LEU A 128 27.66 31.63 -28.72
C LEU A 128 27.77 30.26 -28.05
N THR A 129 28.86 29.53 -28.31
CA THR A 129 29.11 28.21 -27.69
C THR A 129 29.23 28.32 -26.17
N ALA A 130 29.98 29.31 -25.67
CA ALA A 130 30.11 29.56 -24.24
C ALA A 130 28.75 29.91 -23.61
N MET A 131 27.97 30.76 -24.27
CA MET A 131 26.63 31.15 -23.82
C MET A 131 25.66 29.97 -23.74
N LEU A 132 25.64 29.12 -24.77
CA LEU A 132 24.83 27.90 -24.78
C LEU A 132 25.29 26.93 -23.69
N GLY A 133 26.59 26.87 -23.39
CA GLY A 133 27.12 26.13 -22.25
C GLY A 133 26.56 26.62 -20.91
N THR A 134 26.52 27.94 -20.67
CA THR A 134 25.89 28.52 -19.48
C THR A 134 24.40 28.18 -19.43
N LEU A 135 23.66 28.34 -20.53
CA LEU A 135 22.23 28.00 -20.59
C LEU A 135 21.96 26.53 -20.24
N LEU A 136 22.77 25.60 -20.78
CA LEU A 136 22.65 24.19 -20.49
C LEU A 136 22.94 23.89 -19.02
N GLY A 137 23.97 24.50 -18.42
CA GLY A 137 24.26 24.36 -16.99
C GLY A 137 23.13 24.86 -16.08
N VAL A 138 22.52 26.00 -16.42
CA VAL A 138 21.34 26.53 -15.72
C VAL A 138 20.12 25.60 -15.90
N SER A 139 19.92 25.11 -17.12
CA SER A 139 18.87 24.14 -17.46
C SER A 139 19.02 22.81 -16.72
N ASP A 140 20.24 22.33 -16.51
CA ASP A 140 20.49 21.08 -15.77
C ASP A 140 20.04 21.21 -14.31
N ALA A 141 20.37 22.32 -13.64
CA ALA A 141 19.92 22.60 -12.28
C ALA A 141 18.38 22.73 -12.20
N ALA A 142 17.77 23.42 -13.18
CA ALA A 142 16.31 23.52 -13.28
C ALA A 142 15.64 22.16 -13.53
N THR A 143 16.25 21.30 -14.36
CA THR A 143 15.74 19.96 -14.68
C THR A 143 15.62 19.11 -13.42
N VAL A 144 16.67 19.09 -12.58
CA VAL A 144 16.66 18.34 -11.31
C VAL A 144 15.55 18.83 -10.38
N ALA A 145 15.39 20.16 -10.24
CA ALA A 145 14.32 20.73 -9.41
C ALA A 145 12.93 20.40 -9.97
N TYR A 146 12.74 20.51 -11.30
CA TYR A 146 11.49 20.26 -12.00
C TYR A 146 11.06 18.80 -11.89
N SER A 147 11.97 17.84 -12.11
CA SER A 147 11.67 16.40 -11.94
C SER A 147 11.42 16.03 -10.48
N SER A 148 12.19 16.59 -9.55
CA SER A 148 12.01 16.36 -8.10
C SER A 148 10.63 16.80 -7.63
N GLY A 149 10.20 18.00 -8.04
CA GLY A 149 8.87 18.51 -7.67
C GLY A 149 7.70 17.72 -8.25
N HIS A 150 7.87 17.16 -9.46
CA HIS A 150 6.90 16.25 -10.04
C HIS A 150 6.80 14.94 -9.25
N HIS A 151 7.94 14.28 -8.97
CA HIS A 151 7.98 13.04 -8.19
C HIS A 151 7.37 13.21 -6.80
N GLU A 152 7.73 14.28 -6.08
CA GLU A 152 7.22 14.51 -4.73
C GLU A 152 5.71 14.76 -4.74
N ALA A 153 5.20 15.52 -5.72
CA ALA A 153 3.76 15.75 -5.87
C ALA A 153 3.01 14.44 -6.21
N GLU A 154 3.52 13.63 -7.13
CA GLU A 154 2.93 12.32 -7.46
C GLU A 154 2.92 11.37 -6.24
N ALA A 155 4.02 11.34 -5.49
CA ALA A 155 4.12 10.58 -4.24
C ALA A 155 3.15 11.12 -3.17
N GLN A 156 2.93 12.44 -3.08
CA GLN A 156 1.96 13.03 -2.15
C GLN A 156 0.51 12.72 -2.56
N ILE A 157 0.19 12.78 -3.85
CA ILE A 157 -1.14 12.41 -4.37
C ILE A 157 -1.44 10.95 -4.03
N THR A 158 -0.49 10.06 -4.30
CA THR A 158 -0.60 8.63 -3.98
C THR A 158 -0.76 8.40 -2.48
N ARG A 159 0.10 9.00 -1.65
CA ARG A 159 0.00 8.91 -0.18
C ARG A 159 -1.34 9.39 0.35
N ARG A 160 -1.87 10.52 -0.15
CA ARG A 160 -3.21 11.02 0.25
C ARG A 160 -4.33 10.06 -0.11
N LEU A 161 -4.23 9.39 -1.26
CA LEU A 161 -5.21 8.37 -1.65
C LEU A 161 -5.12 7.13 -0.75
N ASP A 162 -3.91 6.69 -0.41
CA ASP A 162 -3.72 5.55 0.50
C ASP A 162 -4.19 5.86 1.92
N THR A 163 -3.81 7.01 2.50
CA THR A 163 -4.33 7.43 3.83
C THR A 163 -5.86 7.48 3.86
N ARG A 164 -6.50 7.98 2.80
CA ARG A 164 -7.97 8.02 2.72
C ARG A 164 -8.59 6.63 2.63
N ARG A 165 -7.95 5.68 1.94
CA ARG A 165 -8.39 4.28 1.88
C ARG A 165 -8.28 3.63 3.26
N ASP A 166 -7.15 3.80 3.92
CA ASP A 166 -6.91 3.24 5.26
C ASP A 166 -7.92 3.80 6.27
N ASP A 167 -8.17 5.11 6.24
CA ASP A 167 -9.19 5.77 7.07
C ASP A 167 -10.61 5.27 6.77
N ALA A 168 -10.92 4.97 5.50
CA ALA A 168 -12.21 4.43 5.11
C ALA A 168 -12.38 2.98 5.60
N VAL A 169 -11.38 2.12 5.38
CA VAL A 169 -11.39 0.72 5.85
C VAL A 169 -11.43 0.66 7.37
N ARG A 170 -10.65 1.49 8.07
CA ARG A 170 -10.69 1.60 9.54
C ARG A 170 -12.06 2.01 10.05
N ALA A 171 -12.68 3.01 9.42
CA ALA A 171 -13.99 3.48 9.84
C ALA A 171 -15.11 2.46 9.53
N LEU A 172 -15.01 1.74 8.41
CA LEU A 172 -15.87 0.60 8.11
C LEU A 172 -15.68 -0.54 9.12
N ALA A 173 -14.44 -0.80 9.54
CA ALA A 173 -14.14 -1.84 10.52
C ALA A 173 -14.73 -1.54 11.91
N GLN A 174 -14.71 -0.28 12.34
CA GLN A 174 -15.19 0.13 13.65
C GLN A 174 -16.72 0.13 13.76
N GLY A 175 -17.45 0.27 12.64
CA GLY A 175 -18.93 0.22 12.63
C GLY A 175 -19.63 1.33 13.41
N THR A 176 -18.92 2.39 13.79
CA THR A 176 -19.45 3.51 14.60
C THR A 176 -20.04 4.63 13.76
N LEU A 177 -19.88 4.58 12.44
CA LEU A 177 -20.32 5.64 11.53
C LEU A 177 -21.82 5.52 11.19
N PRO A 178 -22.56 6.65 11.12
CA PRO A 178 -23.87 6.69 10.51
C PRO A 178 -23.84 6.25 9.04
N VAL A 179 -24.89 5.59 8.57
CA VAL A 179 -25.04 5.07 7.19
C VAL A 179 -24.72 6.13 6.11
N ALA A 180 -25.17 7.38 6.30
CA ALA A 180 -24.91 8.45 5.36
C ALA A 180 -23.40 8.75 5.19
N GLU A 181 -22.64 8.69 6.28
CA GLU A 181 -21.20 8.94 6.26
C GLU A 181 -20.44 7.75 5.66
N VAL A 182 -20.88 6.51 5.93
CA VAL A 182 -20.37 5.30 5.27
C VAL A 182 -20.49 5.42 3.75
N ARG A 183 -21.69 5.76 3.25
CA ARG A 183 -21.94 5.92 1.81
C ARG A 183 -21.11 7.04 1.19
N LYS A 184 -21.01 8.19 1.86
CA LYS A 184 -20.19 9.32 1.42
C LYS A 184 -18.72 8.90 1.27
N ARG A 185 -18.15 8.24 2.28
CA ARG A 185 -16.77 7.74 2.24
C ARG A 185 -16.56 6.71 1.14
N ALA A 186 -17.48 5.75 1.00
CA ALA A 186 -17.47 4.74 -0.06
C ALA A 186 -17.44 5.38 -1.46
N GLN A 187 -18.28 6.41 -1.71
CA GLN A 187 -18.24 7.17 -2.96
C GLN A 187 -16.89 7.86 -3.19
N TYR A 188 -16.30 8.47 -2.16
CA TYR A 188 -15.01 9.15 -2.29
C TYR A 188 -13.84 8.21 -2.65
N ILE A 189 -13.88 6.96 -2.19
CA ILE A 189 -12.89 5.94 -2.56
C ILE A 189 -13.26 5.17 -3.84
N GLY A 190 -14.41 5.51 -4.45
CA GLY A 190 -14.85 4.98 -5.74
C GLY A 190 -15.62 3.65 -5.67
N LEU A 191 -16.14 3.25 -4.51
CA LEU A 191 -16.96 2.05 -4.37
C LEU A 191 -18.39 2.26 -4.89
N ARG A 192 -19.01 1.18 -5.35
CA ARG A 192 -20.42 1.12 -5.73
C ARG A 192 -21.33 1.04 -4.50
N LEU A 193 -22.35 1.89 -4.46
CA LEU A 193 -23.32 1.86 -3.37
C LEU A 193 -24.43 0.82 -3.57
N ASP A 194 -24.59 0.33 -4.79
CA ASP A 194 -25.62 -0.62 -5.23
C ASP A 194 -25.12 -2.07 -5.31
N SER A 195 -23.88 -2.33 -4.88
CA SER A 195 -23.23 -3.65 -4.95
C SER A 195 -23.20 -4.34 -3.59
N THR A 196 -23.08 -5.67 -3.63
CA THR A 196 -22.76 -6.48 -2.45
C THR A 196 -21.26 -6.68 -2.34
N TYR A 197 -20.82 -6.87 -1.09
CA TYR A 197 -19.43 -7.00 -0.70
C TYR A 197 -19.27 -8.12 0.32
N THR A 198 -18.10 -8.73 0.35
CA THR A 198 -17.68 -9.62 1.44
C THR A 198 -16.43 -9.04 2.09
N ALA A 199 -16.41 -8.98 3.42
CA ALA A 199 -15.23 -8.54 4.15
C ALA A 199 -14.23 -9.69 4.36
N PHE A 200 -12.95 -9.34 4.52
CA PHE A 200 -11.90 -10.29 4.82
C PHE A 200 -10.87 -9.73 5.81
N ARG A 201 -10.19 -10.63 6.51
CA ARG A 201 -8.99 -10.36 7.32
C ARG A 201 -7.96 -11.44 6.99
N ALA A 202 -6.75 -11.04 6.65
CA ALA A 202 -5.62 -11.92 6.41
C ALA A 202 -4.54 -11.64 7.45
N ILE A 203 -4.26 -12.65 8.26
CA ILE A 203 -3.14 -12.63 9.20
C ILE A 203 -1.95 -13.29 8.51
N THR A 204 -0.84 -12.56 8.41
CA THR A 204 0.29 -12.89 7.54
C THR A 204 1.60 -12.31 8.09
N PRO A 205 2.76 -12.97 7.90
CA PRO A 205 4.05 -12.41 8.29
C PRO A 205 4.54 -11.29 7.37
N GLU A 206 3.99 -11.16 6.15
CA GLU A 206 4.37 -10.14 5.16
C GLU A 206 3.12 -9.31 4.76
N PRO A 207 2.61 -8.42 5.62
CA PRO A 207 1.37 -7.68 5.36
C PRO A 207 1.48 -6.73 4.18
N GLU A 208 2.60 -6.03 3.97
CA GLU A 208 2.79 -5.09 2.86
C GLU A 208 2.73 -5.79 1.51
N ARG A 209 3.37 -6.96 1.40
CA ARG A 209 3.34 -7.77 0.19
C ARG A 209 1.95 -8.35 -0.06
N THR A 210 1.32 -8.87 0.99
CA THR A 210 -0.03 -9.45 0.91
C THR A 210 -1.03 -8.38 0.48
N GLU A 211 -0.95 -7.16 1.05
CA GLU A 211 -1.77 -6.02 0.67
C GLU A 211 -1.56 -5.64 -0.80
N TRP A 212 -0.30 -5.53 -1.23
CA TRP A 212 0.04 -5.22 -2.61
C TRP A 212 -0.58 -6.22 -3.60
N ASP A 213 -0.39 -7.51 -3.35
CA ASP A 213 -0.91 -8.58 -4.20
C ASP A 213 -2.45 -8.56 -4.27
N LEU A 214 -3.11 -8.35 -3.13
CA LEU A 214 -4.56 -8.23 -3.07
C LEU A 214 -5.07 -7.00 -3.83
N ARG A 215 -4.38 -5.85 -3.76
CA ARG A 215 -4.74 -4.64 -4.53
C ARG A 215 -4.67 -4.83 -6.05
N GLN A 216 -3.92 -5.82 -6.54
CA GLN A 216 -3.90 -6.15 -7.98
C GLN A 216 -5.15 -6.93 -8.42
N LEU A 217 -5.87 -7.56 -7.50
CA LEU A 217 -7.08 -8.32 -7.82
C LEU A 217 -8.25 -7.37 -8.14
N PRO A 218 -8.94 -7.55 -9.29
CA PRO A 218 -10.07 -6.68 -9.66
C PRO A 218 -11.18 -6.61 -8.61
N GLY A 219 -11.45 -7.73 -7.91
CA GLY A 219 -12.46 -7.79 -6.86
C GLY A 219 -12.07 -7.10 -5.56
N CYS A 220 -10.80 -6.77 -5.34
CA CYS A 220 -10.30 -6.17 -4.10
C CYS A 220 -9.94 -4.69 -4.25
N ARG A 221 -10.22 -4.07 -5.41
CA ARG A 221 -9.92 -2.66 -5.68
C ARG A 221 -11.14 -1.92 -6.20
N PRO A 222 -11.16 -0.57 -6.13
CA PRO A 222 -12.30 0.18 -6.62
C PRO A 222 -12.60 -0.16 -8.09
N PRO A 223 -13.89 -0.31 -8.46
CA PRO A 223 -15.07 0.02 -7.64
C PRO A 223 -15.66 -1.15 -6.84
N LEU A 224 -15.00 -2.32 -6.84
CA LEU A 224 -15.53 -3.59 -6.30
C LEU A 224 -14.94 -4.00 -4.95
N GLY A 225 -13.89 -3.32 -4.49
CA GLY A 225 -13.29 -3.59 -3.19
C GLY A 225 -12.29 -2.54 -2.76
N VAL A 226 -11.76 -2.70 -1.56
CA VAL A 226 -10.67 -1.91 -1.02
C VAL A 226 -9.91 -2.74 0.00
N VAL A 227 -8.59 -2.57 0.04
CA VAL A 227 -7.67 -3.26 0.95
C VAL A 227 -6.87 -2.21 1.71
N ALA A 228 -6.62 -2.48 2.98
CA ALA A 228 -5.73 -1.70 3.84
C ALA A 228 -5.03 -2.61 4.85
N ILE A 229 -3.97 -2.10 5.47
CA ILE A 229 -3.34 -2.74 6.63
C ILE A 229 -3.88 -2.08 7.91
N LEU A 230 -4.50 -2.86 8.79
CA LEU A 230 -4.93 -2.41 10.11
C LEU A 230 -4.29 -3.30 11.18
N ASP A 231 -3.60 -2.67 12.13
CA ASP A 231 -3.00 -3.31 13.31
C ASP A 231 -2.10 -4.53 12.96
N GLY A 232 -1.40 -4.45 11.82
CA GLY A 232 -0.48 -5.50 11.33
C GLY A 232 -1.12 -6.54 10.42
N ASP A 233 -2.44 -6.55 10.29
CA ASP A 233 -3.17 -7.46 9.42
C ASP A 233 -3.67 -6.78 8.15
N VAL A 234 -3.83 -7.56 7.09
CA VAL A 234 -4.44 -7.06 5.85
C VAL A 234 -5.94 -7.28 5.92
N VAL A 235 -6.72 -6.21 5.81
CA VAL A 235 -8.17 -6.23 5.89
C VAL A 235 -8.79 -5.50 4.71
N GLY A 236 -10.04 -5.83 4.42
CA GLY A 236 -10.74 -5.14 3.37
C GLY A 236 -12.11 -5.68 3.07
N ILE A 237 -12.67 -5.17 1.99
CA ILE A 237 -13.88 -5.68 1.36
C ILE A 237 -13.58 -5.99 -0.10
N CYS A 238 -14.23 -7.01 -0.61
CA CYS A 238 -14.09 -7.44 -1.99
C CYS A 238 -15.43 -7.86 -2.60
N ASP A 239 -15.43 -8.01 -3.91
CA ASP A 239 -16.48 -8.70 -4.64
C ASP A 239 -16.68 -10.12 -4.06
N PRO A 240 -17.92 -10.53 -3.71
CA PRO A 240 -18.20 -11.85 -3.16
C PRO A 240 -17.81 -13.02 -4.09
N HIS A 241 -17.83 -12.80 -5.40
CA HIS A 241 -17.56 -13.81 -6.43
C HIS A 241 -16.13 -13.76 -6.96
N ALA A 242 -15.42 -12.65 -6.74
CA ALA A 242 -14.02 -12.47 -7.12
C ALA A 242 -13.11 -12.14 -5.92
N GLY A 243 -13.45 -12.71 -4.76
CA GLY A 243 -12.71 -12.50 -3.52
C GLY A 243 -11.34 -13.19 -3.49
N PRO A 244 -10.52 -12.89 -2.47
CA PRO A 244 -9.14 -13.36 -2.39
C PRO A 244 -9.05 -14.87 -2.20
N GLY A 245 -8.13 -15.51 -2.93
CA GLY A 245 -7.61 -16.83 -2.58
C GLY A 245 -6.64 -16.73 -1.39
N ALA A 246 -6.31 -17.85 -0.77
CA ALA A 246 -5.28 -17.87 0.28
C ALA A 246 -3.92 -18.25 -0.31
N ALA A 247 -2.92 -17.38 -0.11
CA ALA A 247 -1.53 -17.71 -0.35
C ALA A 247 -1.02 -18.69 0.74
N ALA A 248 0.08 -19.38 0.44
CA ALA A 248 0.67 -20.33 1.39
C ALA A 248 1.09 -19.60 2.69
N GLY A 249 0.71 -20.15 3.84
CA GLY A 249 1.05 -19.59 5.16
C GLY A 249 0.18 -18.40 5.61
N VAL A 250 -0.81 -17.98 4.82
CA VAL A 250 -1.74 -16.90 5.20
C VAL A 250 -3.00 -17.49 5.85
N PHE A 251 -3.45 -16.89 6.96
CA PHE A 251 -4.73 -17.21 7.59
C PHE A 251 -5.77 -16.19 7.14
N LEU A 252 -6.55 -16.56 6.12
CA LEU A 252 -7.51 -15.68 5.47
C LEU A 252 -8.93 -16.00 5.96
N GLY A 253 -9.46 -15.15 6.83
CA GLY A 253 -10.85 -15.18 7.27
C GLY A 253 -11.75 -14.41 6.32
N ILE A 254 -12.89 -15.00 5.97
CA ILE A 254 -13.88 -14.43 5.07
C ILE A 254 -15.22 -14.27 5.81
N GLY A 255 -15.80 -13.08 5.70
CA GLY A 255 -17.09 -12.73 6.27
C GLY A 255 -18.27 -13.17 5.40
N THR A 256 -19.46 -12.69 5.73
CA THR A 256 -20.67 -12.91 4.93
C THR A 256 -20.80 -11.87 3.81
N GLU A 257 -21.45 -12.25 2.72
CA GLU A 257 -21.89 -11.30 1.70
C GLU A 257 -22.89 -10.32 2.32
N CYS A 258 -22.72 -9.03 2.05
CA CYS A 258 -23.44 -7.97 2.72
C CYS A 258 -23.45 -6.66 1.90
N GLN A 259 -24.32 -5.72 2.30
CA GLN A 259 -24.27 -4.34 1.81
C GLN A 259 -23.25 -3.52 2.61
N LEU A 260 -22.87 -2.33 2.12
CA LEU A 260 -21.84 -1.48 2.75
C LEU A 260 -22.10 -1.20 4.24
N GLU A 261 -23.37 -1.03 4.63
CA GLU A 261 -23.77 -0.76 6.01
C GLU A 261 -23.53 -1.95 6.95
N GLN A 262 -23.41 -3.16 6.39
CA GLN A 262 -23.23 -4.42 7.11
C GLN A 262 -21.78 -4.92 7.07
N VAL A 263 -20.89 -4.21 6.38
CA VAL A 263 -19.44 -4.49 6.35
C VAL A 263 -18.84 -4.65 7.74
N PRO A 264 -19.17 -3.83 8.78
CA PRO A 264 -18.59 -4.03 10.11
C PRO A 264 -18.90 -5.42 10.68
N HIS A 265 -20.12 -5.92 10.46
CA HIS A 265 -20.51 -7.26 10.88
C HIS A 265 -19.78 -8.34 10.08
N SER A 266 -19.72 -8.20 8.75
CA SER A 266 -18.97 -9.12 7.89
C SER A 266 -17.49 -9.18 8.29
N LEU A 267 -16.87 -8.03 8.59
CA LEU A 267 -15.48 -7.96 9.02
C LEU A 267 -15.26 -8.57 10.40
N HIS A 268 -16.21 -8.40 11.32
CA HIS A 268 -16.18 -9.10 12.60
C HIS A 268 -16.15 -10.63 12.42
N LEU A 269 -16.99 -11.18 11.53
CA LEU A 269 -16.99 -12.62 11.23
C LEU A 269 -15.70 -13.06 10.54
N ALA A 270 -15.19 -12.28 9.59
CA ALA A 270 -13.91 -12.52 8.95
C ALA A 270 -12.76 -12.54 9.98
N GLY A 271 -12.78 -11.59 10.92
CA GLY A 271 -11.80 -11.48 12.00
C GLY A 271 -11.79 -12.71 12.89
N ARG A 272 -12.98 -13.17 13.31
CA ARG A 272 -13.13 -14.41 14.10
C ARG A 272 -12.65 -15.64 13.33
N ALA A 273 -12.94 -15.73 12.04
CA ALA A 273 -12.49 -16.86 11.21
C ALA A 273 -10.96 -16.88 11.07
N ALA A 274 -10.34 -15.74 10.74
CA ALA A 274 -8.88 -15.63 10.59
C ALA A 274 -8.16 -15.97 11.89
N GLU A 275 -8.62 -15.43 13.02
CA GLU A 275 -8.03 -15.65 14.33
C GLU A 275 -8.12 -17.12 14.76
N THR A 276 -9.29 -17.71 14.59
CA THR A 276 -9.50 -19.13 14.91
C THR A 276 -8.62 -20.02 14.03
N ALA A 277 -8.54 -19.73 12.73
CA ALA A 277 -7.68 -20.47 11.81
C ALA A 277 -6.19 -20.37 12.22
N ARG A 278 -5.73 -19.17 12.62
CA ARG A 278 -4.37 -18.95 13.12
C ARG A 278 -4.09 -19.75 14.38
N LEU A 279 -4.95 -19.65 15.39
CA LEU A 279 -4.78 -20.30 16.68
C LEU A 279 -4.74 -21.83 16.58
N PHE A 280 -5.47 -22.42 15.62
CA PHE A 280 -5.46 -23.86 15.36
C PHE A 280 -4.52 -24.28 14.23
N GLY A 281 -3.63 -23.38 13.75
CA GLY A 281 -2.63 -23.71 12.74
C GLY A 281 -3.20 -24.18 11.39
N ARG A 282 -4.34 -23.62 10.97
CA ARG A 282 -5.04 -23.93 9.72
C ARG A 282 -4.85 -22.80 8.70
N PRO A 283 -3.71 -22.72 8.00
CA PRO A 283 -3.52 -21.72 6.95
C PRO A 283 -4.48 -22.00 5.79
N GLY A 284 -4.90 -20.95 5.11
CA GLY A 284 -5.88 -21.05 4.04
C GLY A 284 -7.04 -20.08 4.20
N ARG A 285 -8.00 -20.22 3.30
CA ARG A 285 -9.23 -19.44 3.26
C ARG A 285 -10.28 -20.15 4.12
N HIS A 286 -10.82 -19.44 5.10
CA HIS A 286 -11.83 -19.97 6.02
C HIS A 286 -12.96 -18.97 6.25
N THR A 287 -14.18 -19.48 6.22
CA THR A 287 -15.35 -18.85 6.83
C THR A 287 -15.59 -19.41 8.23
N LEU A 288 -16.49 -18.81 8.99
CA LEU A 288 -16.93 -19.41 10.26
C LEU A 288 -17.55 -20.81 10.07
N ALA A 289 -18.22 -21.05 8.93
CA ALA A 289 -18.84 -22.34 8.64
C ALA A 289 -17.80 -23.44 8.45
N ASP A 290 -16.66 -23.13 7.81
CA ASP A 290 -15.56 -24.08 7.58
C ASP A 290 -14.89 -24.52 8.90
N LEU A 291 -14.94 -23.67 9.93
CA LEU A 291 -14.31 -23.89 11.23
C LEU A 291 -15.27 -24.51 12.26
N GLY A 292 -16.56 -24.57 11.95
CA GLY A 292 -17.59 -25.15 12.82
C GLY A 292 -17.66 -24.44 14.17
N VAL A 293 -17.52 -25.20 15.26
CA VAL A 293 -17.66 -24.69 16.64
C VAL A 293 -16.34 -24.16 17.24
N LEU A 294 -15.19 -24.33 16.56
CA LEU A 294 -13.89 -23.82 17.04
C LEU A 294 -13.89 -22.31 17.39
N PRO A 295 -14.55 -21.41 16.63
CA PRO A 295 -14.64 -20.00 16.98
C PRO A 295 -15.39 -19.72 18.28
N ALA A 296 -16.21 -20.67 18.76
CA ALA A 296 -16.86 -20.59 20.06
C ALA A 296 -15.92 -21.07 21.18
N VAL A 297 -15.09 -22.10 20.91
CA VAL A 297 -14.01 -22.55 21.82
C VAL A 297 -13.03 -21.42 22.11
N VAL A 298 -12.64 -20.66 21.09
CA VAL A 298 -11.75 -19.49 21.25
C VAL A 298 -12.44 -18.35 22.01
N GLY A 299 -13.75 -18.17 21.81
CA GLY A 299 -14.49 -17.01 22.31
C GLY A 299 -14.99 -17.11 23.75
N ASP A 300 -15.02 -18.31 24.33
CA ASP A 300 -15.60 -18.55 25.66
C ASP A 300 -14.62 -19.31 26.56
N SER A 301 -13.74 -18.53 27.20
CA SER A 301 -12.72 -19.05 28.12
C SER A 301 -13.31 -19.60 29.41
N GLU A 302 -14.40 -19.01 29.93
CA GLU A 302 -15.03 -19.49 31.19
C GLU A 302 -15.63 -20.89 31.02
N VAL A 303 -16.28 -21.15 29.88
CA VAL A 303 -16.71 -22.50 29.52
C VAL A 303 -15.50 -23.41 29.32
N GLY A 304 -14.46 -22.95 28.61
CA GLY A 304 -13.21 -23.67 28.42
C GLY A 304 -12.59 -24.14 29.74
N ASP A 305 -12.35 -23.21 30.66
CA ASP A 305 -11.76 -23.45 31.99
C ASP A 305 -12.60 -24.42 32.81
N THR A 306 -13.93 -24.25 32.79
CA THR A 306 -14.86 -25.15 33.51
C THR A 306 -14.78 -26.59 32.97
N LEU A 307 -14.72 -26.75 31.65
CA LEU A 307 -14.64 -28.07 31.01
C LEU A 307 -13.26 -28.71 31.18
N VAL A 308 -12.18 -27.92 31.13
CA VAL A 308 -10.82 -28.40 31.46
C VAL A 308 -10.76 -28.87 32.91
N ALA A 309 -11.26 -28.07 33.86
CA ALA A 309 -11.33 -28.46 35.27
C ALA A 309 -12.12 -29.75 35.49
N ARG A 310 -13.19 -29.97 34.71
CA ARG A 310 -14.04 -31.15 34.83
C ARG A 310 -13.44 -32.42 34.21
N TYR A 311 -12.78 -32.30 33.05
CA TYR A 311 -12.44 -33.45 32.21
C TYR A 311 -10.95 -33.69 31.99
N ILE A 312 -10.11 -32.68 32.21
CA ILE A 312 -8.67 -32.76 31.98
C ILE A 312 -7.92 -32.76 33.32
N THR A 313 -8.23 -31.81 34.20
CA THR A 313 -7.54 -31.67 35.51
C THR A 313 -7.58 -32.92 36.40
N PRO A 314 -8.62 -33.80 36.37
CA PRO A 314 -8.60 -35.04 37.15
C PRO A 314 -7.57 -36.07 36.69
N ILE A 315 -6.89 -35.85 35.56
CA ILE A 315 -5.93 -36.78 34.97
C ILE A 315 -4.53 -36.26 35.27
N ASP A 316 -3.75 -37.05 36.00
CA ASP A 316 -2.37 -36.71 36.33
C ASP A 316 -1.53 -36.46 35.06
N GLU A 317 -0.62 -35.49 35.12
CA GLU A 317 0.25 -35.05 34.01
C GLU A 317 0.95 -36.24 33.32
N ALA A 318 1.42 -37.21 34.12
CA ALA A 318 2.10 -38.41 33.63
C ALA A 318 1.19 -39.34 32.81
N GLU A 319 -0.11 -39.40 33.14
CA GLU A 319 -1.09 -40.21 32.40
C GLU A 319 -1.68 -39.44 31.21
N ALA A 320 -1.81 -38.11 31.34
CA ALA A 320 -2.42 -37.22 30.35
C ALA A 320 -1.76 -37.35 28.96
N ALA A 321 -0.44 -37.48 28.91
CA ALA A 321 0.33 -37.64 27.67
C ALA A 321 -0.03 -38.91 26.88
N ALA A 322 -0.50 -39.97 27.54
CA ALA A 322 -0.89 -41.22 26.89
C ALA A 322 -2.41 -41.28 26.63
N VAL A 323 -3.22 -40.83 27.59
CA VAL A 323 -4.67 -40.96 27.58
C VAL A 323 -5.32 -39.98 26.62
N LEU A 324 -4.98 -38.69 26.70
CA LEU A 324 -5.72 -37.64 25.99
C LEU A 324 -5.57 -37.69 24.46
N PRO A 325 -4.39 -38.01 23.88
CA PRO A 325 -4.29 -38.28 22.44
C PRO A 325 -5.15 -39.46 21.99
N THR A 326 -5.36 -40.45 22.86
CA THR A 326 -6.21 -41.61 22.56
C THR A 326 -7.69 -41.23 22.56
N VAL A 327 -8.12 -40.39 23.52
CA VAL A 327 -9.48 -39.84 23.56
C VAL A 327 -9.75 -38.95 22.35
N ASP A 328 -8.83 -38.05 22.00
CA ASP A 328 -8.99 -37.16 20.85
C ASP A 328 -9.12 -37.94 19.53
N ALA A 329 -8.24 -38.92 19.32
CA ALA A 329 -8.31 -39.81 18.15
C ALA A 329 -9.60 -40.65 18.13
N TYR A 330 -10.10 -41.06 19.31
CA TYR A 330 -11.35 -41.80 19.44
C TYR A 330 -12.57 -40.97 19.05
N LEU A 331 -12.64 -39.71 19.49
CA LEU A 331 -13.68 -38.77 19.07
C LEU A 331 -13.61 -38.52 17.55
N ALA A 332 -12.41 -38.29 17.00
CA ALA A 332 -12.19 -38.09 15.57
C ALA A 332 -12.45 -39.34 14.71
N ALA A 333 -12.44 -40.52 15.31
CA ALA A 333 -12.76 -41.81 14.66
C ALA A 333 -14.24 -42.20 14.79
N GLY A 334 -15.11 -41.28 15.24
CA GLY A 334 -16.53 -41.57 15.41
C GLY A 334 -16.82 -42.57 16.52
N LEU A 335 -16.07 -42.50 17.62
CA LEU A 335 -16.18 -43.40 18.78
C LEU A 335 -15.87 -44.87 18.45
N ASN A 336 -14.98 -45.12 17.48
CA ASN A 336 -14.55 -46.45 17.09
C ASN A 336 -13.13 -46.78 17.58
N ALA A 337 -13.03 -47.71 18.53
CA ALA A 337 -11.75 -48.09 19.15
C ALA A 337 -10.80 -48.84 18.19
N SER A 338 -11.32 -49.58 17.21
CA SER A 338 -10.50 -50.28 16.22
C SER A 338 -9.84 -49.29 15.27
N GLU A 339 -10.63 -48.35 14.74
CA GLU A 339 -10.15 -47.26 13.88
C GLU A 339 -9.14 -46.37 14.63
N THR A 340 -9.41 -46.06 15.90
CA THR A 340 -8.49 -45.32 16.77
C THR A 340 -7.14 -46.04 16.91
N GLY A 341 -7.17 -47.36 17.12
CA GLY A 341 -5.96 -48.17 17.23
C GLY A 341 -5.14 -48.16 15.95
N GLN A 342 -5.80 -48.24 14.80
CA GLN A 342 -5.12 -48.14 13.49
C GLN A 342 -4.45 -46.77 13.31
N ARG A 343 -5.16 -45.66 13.60
CA ARG A 343 -4.63 -44.29 13.47
C ARG A 343 -3.45 -44.02 14.38
N LEU A 344 -3.46 -44.58 15.59
CA LEU A 344 -2.41 -44.36 16.59
C LEU A 344 -1.33 -45.45 16.58
N PHE A 345 -1.42 -46.45 15.68
CA PHE A 345 -0.56 -47.64 15.67
C PHE A 345 -0.53 -48.38 17.02
N LEU A 346 -1.68 -48.44 17.70
CA LEU A 346 -1.87 -49.10 18.99
C LEU A 346 -2.70 -50.36 18.82
N HIS A 347 -2.39 -51.39 19.61
CA HIS A 347 -3.27 -52.55 19.71
C HIS A 347 -4.62 -52.15 20.31
N HIS A 348 -5.72 -52.74 19.81
CA HIS A 348 -7.08 -52.36 20.20
C HIS A 348 -7.33 -52.45 21.73
N ASN A 349 -6.69 -53.41 22.41
CA ASN A 349 -6.74 -53.52 23.88
C ASN A 349 -6.15 -52.29 24.58
N THR A 350 -5.05 -51.74 24.07
CA THR A 350 -4.41 -50.55 24.63
C THR A 350 -5.30 -49.33 24.49
N VAL A 351 -5.99 -49.20 23.35
CA VAL A 351 -6.99 -48.14 23.15
C VAL A 351 -8.12 -48.28 24.17
N ARG A 352 -8.74 -49.47 24.27
CA ARG A 352 -9.83 -49.70 25.24
C ARG A 352 -9.39 -49.42 26.67
N TYR A 353 -8.20 -49.87 27.05
CA TYR A 353 -7.63 -49.60 28.37
C TYR A 353 -7.51 -48.09 28.64
N ARG A 354 -6.93 -47.31 27.72
CA ARG A 354 -6.78 -45.85 27.89
C ARG A 354 -8.12 -45.11 27.93
N LEU A 355 -9.10 -45.55 27.14
CA LEU A 355 -10.45 -44.99 27.17
C LEU A 355 -11.16 -45.31 28.49
N SER A 356 -11.09 -46.56 28.96
CA SER A 356 -11.66 -46.94 30.26
C SER A 356 -10.98 -46.18 31.41
N ARG A 357 -9.65 -46.00 31.34
CA ARG A 357 -8.90 -45.19 32.30
C ARG A 357 -9.37 -43.73 32.34
N PHE A 358 -9.65 -43.13 31.18
CA PHE A 358 -10.23 -41.79 31.12
C PHE A 358 -11.61 -41.73 31.81
N GLU A 359 -12.50 -42.68 31.49
CA GLU A 359 -13.85 -42.76 32.07
C GLU A 359 -13.81 -42.99 33.59
N GLU A 360 -12.87 -43.80 34.09
CA GLU A 360 -12.63 -44.04 35.53
C GLU A 360 -12.18 -42.76 36.26
N LEU A 361 -11.23 -42.02 35.69
CA LEU A 361 -10.66 -40.81 36.31
C LEU A 361 -11.65 -39.64 36.33
N THR A 362 -12.49 -39.53 35.31
CA THR A 362 -13.43 -38.42 35.14
C THR A 362 -14.84 -38.74 35.64
N GLY A 363 -15.16 -40.02 35.82
CA GLY A 363 -16.47 -40.52 36.24
C GLY A 363 -17.57 -40.31 35.20
N VAL A 364 -17.23 -40.29 33.91
CA VAL A 364 -18.18 -40.07 32.81
C VAL A 364 -18.10 -41.16 31.76
N SER A 365 -19.05 -41.18 30.82
CA SER A 365 -18.98 -42.04 29.65
C SER A 365 -18.80 -41.24 28.37
N LEU A 366 -17.80 -41.62 27.57
CA LEU A 366 -17.54 -41.05 26.24
C LEU A 366 -18.59 -41.45 25.20
N LYS A 367 -19.49 -42.39 25.54
CA LYS A 367 -20.61 -42.79 24.68
C LYS A 367 -21.82 -41.87 24.80
N ASP A 368 -21.90 -41.06 25.85
CA ASP A 368 -22.90 -40.00 25.95
C ASP A 368 -22.51 -38.86 24.99
N PRO A 369 -23.33 -38.54 23.97
CA PRO A 369 -23.01 -37.50 23.00
C PRO A 369 -22.76 -36.12 23.64
N HIS A 370 -23.49 -35.79 24.71
CA HIS A 370 -23.34 -34.51 25.40
C HIS A 370 -21.98 -34.43 26.11
N VAL A 371 -21.57 -35.51 26.78
CA VAL A 371 -20.24 -35.62 27.40
C VAL A 371 -19.14 -35.62 26.35
N ALA A 372 -19.28 -36.40 25.28
CA ALA A 372 -18.29 -36.48 24.21
C ALA A 372 -18.02 -35.10 23.59
N GLN A 373 -19.07 -34.31 23.36
CA GLN A 373 -18.94 -32.93 22.85
C GLN A 373 -18.22 -32.01 23.83
N GLN A 374 -18.50 -32.13 25.13
CA GLN A 374 -17.84 -31.35 26.18
C GLN A 374 -16.36 -31.72 26.34
N VAL A 375 -16.03 -33.02 26.27
CA VAL A 375 -14.65 -33.50 26.29
C VAL A 375 -13.89 -33.02 25.05
N TRP A 376 -14.52 -33.08 23.87
CA TRP A 376 -13.94 -32.52 22.65
C TRP A 376 -13.62 -31.03 22.81
N TRP A 377 -14.54 -30.25 23.41
CA TRP A 377 -14.33 -28.82 23.66
C TRP A 377 -13.14 -28.59 24.59
N ALA A 378 -13.08 -29.32 25.72
CA ALA A 378 -11.98 -29.22 26.68
C ALA A 378 -10.61 -29.53 26.03
N LEU A 379 -10.56 -30.54 25.15
CA LEU A 379 -9.34 -30.89 24.41
C LEU A 379 -8.89 -29.77 23.46
N ARG A 380 -9.83 -29.17 22.70
CA ARG A 380 -9.53 -28.06 21.79
C ARG A 380 -9.12 -26.79 22.54
N TYR A 381 -9.76 -26.50 23.68
CA TYR A 381 -9.40 -25.34 24.50
C TYR A 381 -7.99 -25.49 25.09
N ARG A 382 -7.66 -26.68 25.61
CA ARG A 382 -6.30 -26.98 26.10
C ARG A 382 -5.21 -26.86 25.03
N GLU A 383 -5.53 -27.21 23.79
CA GLU A 383 -4.63 -27.04 22.64
C GLU A 383 -4.26 -25.57 22.43
N LEU A 384 -5.22 -24.65 22.61
CA LEU A 384 -4.96 -23.20 22.56
C LEU A 384 -4.01 -22.74 23.66
N GLU A 385 -4.16 -23.27 24.88
CA GLU A 385 -3.28 -22.91 26.01
C GLU A 385 -1.86 -23.43 25.85
N SER A 386 -1.70 -24.57 25.17
CA SER A 386 -0.44 -25.28 24.97
C SER A 386 0.34 -24.81 23.73
N GLY A 387 -0.29 -24.04 22.84
CA GLY A 387 0.36 -23.46 21.67
C GLY A 387 1.43 -22.41 22.03
N PRO A 388 2.36 -22.09 21.11
CA PRO A 388 3.31 -21.01 21.33
C PRO A 388 2.54 -19.70 21.57
N ARG A 389 2.50 -19.25 22.82
CA ARG A 389 2.00 -17.91 23.16
C ARG A 389 3.01 -16.92 22.61
N ASP A 390 2.67 -16.24 21.52
CA ASP A 390 3.37 -15.01 21.15
C ASP A 390 3.22 -14.04 22.32
N SER A 391 4.33 -13.84 23.03
CA SER A 391 4.46 -12.88 24.12
C SER A 391 4.29 -11.47 23.56
N GLY A 392 3.06 -10.95 23.55
CA GLY A 392 2.80 -9.62 23.01
C GLY A 392 1.34 -9.16 23.08
N ALA A 393 0.79 -8.94 24.28
CA ALA A 393 -0.16 -7.86 24.57
C ALA A 393 -0.54 -7.93 26.06
N GLY A 394 0.08 -7.06 26.86
CA GLY A 394 -0.34 -6.83 28.23
C GLY A 394 -1.74 -6.21 28.26
N SER A 395 -2.63 -6.88 28.99
CA SER A 395 -3.66 -6.30 29.87
C SER A 395 -3.98 -4.81 29.67
N ALA A 396 -5.14 -4.52 29.08
CA ALA A 396 -5.98 -3.43 29.56
C ALA A 396 -7.39 -3.99 29.78
N ARG A 397 -7.76 -3.99 31.06
CA ARG A 397 -9.11 -4.27 31.57
C ARG A 397 -10.13 -3.25 31.07
#